data_AF-K1RX28-F1
#
_entry.id   AF-K1RX28-F1
#
_cell.length_a   1.000
_cell.length_b   1.000
_cell.length_c   1.000
_cell.angle_alpha   90.00
_cell.angle_beta   90.00
_cell.angle_gamma   90.00
#
_symmetry.space_group_name_H-M   'P 1'
#
loop_
_entity.id
_entity.type
_entity.pdbx_description
1 polymer ?
#
loop_
_entity_poly.entity_id
_entity_poly.type
_entity_poly.pdbx_seq_one_letter_code
_entity_poly.pdbx_strand_id
1 'polypeptide(L)'
;MKNIDKYRGCLIGGAAGDALGYAVEFLDDAAIFSKYGENGITEYSLVNGVAEISDDTQMTLFTANALLLGTTRGMTRGIMGSYPSYISLCYKEWLRTQYEQFPLNEEYSYTWLINVPELFARRAPGNTCISAIENGANGTLEEPINRSKGCGGIIACCTNRFIFCRDKRYSVSEIDKIG
;
A
#
# COMPACT_ATOMS: atom_id res chain seq x y z
N MET A 1 23.37 -14.07 -3.44
CA MET A 1 22.50 -13.96 -2.25
C MET A 1 21.74 -12.65 -2.35
N LYS A 2 20.41 -12.67 -2.40
CA LYS A 2 19.63 -11.42 -2.45
C LYS A 2 19.76 -10.71 -1.11
N ASN A 3 20.03 -9.42 -1.15
CA ASN A 3 20.34 -8.65 0.05
C ASN A 3 19.03 -8.28 0.77
N ILE A 4 18.74 -8.97 1.87
CA ILE A 4 17.56 -8.72 2.72
C ILE A 4 17.49 -7.27 3.20
N ASP A 5 18.64 -6.62 3.37
CA ASP A 5 18.73 -5.24 3.81
C ASP A 5 18.24 -4.27 2.74
N LYS A 6 18.36 -4.62 1.45
CA LYS A 6 17.77 -3.80 0.38
C LYS A 6 16.24 -3.81 0.47
N TYR A 7 15.62 -4.96 0.72
CA TYR A 7 14.15 -5.03 0.84
C TYR A 7 13.65 -4.30 2.07
N ARG A 8 14.33 -4.49 3.22
CA ARG A 8 14.01 -3.77 4.45
C ARG A 8 14.19 -2.27 4.28
N GLY A 9 15.30 -1.85 3.68
CA GLY A 9 15.59 -0.45 3.39
C GLY A 9 14.53 0.19 2.50
N CYS A 10 14.00 -0.54 1.51
CA CYS A 10 12.94 -0.02 0.65
C CYS A 10 11.59 0.10 1.37
N LEU A 11 11.21 -0.87 2.20
CA LEU A 11 9.98 -0.78 2.98
C LEU A 11 10.05 0.33 4.04
N ILE A 12 11.15 0.40 4.79
CA ILE A 12 11.35 1.41 5.83
C ILE A 12 11.53 2.79 5.19
N GLY A 13 12.35 2.90 4.14
CA GLY A 13 12.56 4.15 3.41
C GLY A 13 11.29 4.66 2.72
N GLY A 14 10.46 3.74 2.21
CA GLY A 14 9.13 4.07 1.68
C GLY A 14 8.23 4.65 2.76
N ALA A 15 8.09 3.97 3.90
CA ALA A 15 7.28 4.46 5.03
C ALA A 15 7.82 5.79 5.61
N ALA A 16 9.14 5.96 5.65
CA ALA A 16 9.79 7.19 6.08
C ALA A 16 9.57 8.34 5.10
N GLY A 17 9.55 8.08 3.80
CA GLY A 17 9.23 9.08 2.78
C GLY A 17 7.75 9.45 2.79
N ASP A 18 6.88 8.46 2.93
CA ASP A 18 5.44 8.65 3.09
C ASP A 18 5.12 9.53 4.30
N ALA A 19 5.64 9.19 5.50
CA ALA A 19 5.40 9.99 6.70
C ALA A 19 5.89 11.45 6.58
N LEU A 20 6.93 11.71 5.79
CA LEU A 20 7.39 13.08 5.51
C LEU A 20 6.44 13.79 4.54
N GLY A 21 6.08 13.13 3.44
CA GLY A 21 5.19 13.68 2.41
C GLY A 21 3.75 13.89 2.89
N TYR A 22 3.29 13.05 3.81
CA TYR A 22 1.92 13.08 4.33
C TYR A 22 1.55 14.45 4.94
N ALA A 23 2.51 15.11 5.59
CA ALA A 23 2.32 16.42 6.22
C ALA A 23 2.09 17.58 5.23
N VAL A 24 2.35 17.35 3.94
CA VAL A 24 2.26 18.35 2.87
C VAL A 24 1.39 17.91 1.69
N GLU A 25 0.81 16.71 1.74
CA GLU A 25 0.12 16.07 0.60
C GLU A 25 -0.99 16.94 -0.02
N PHE A 26 -1.70 17.72 0.79
CA PHE A 26 -2.81 18.59 0.35
C PHE A 26 -2.46 20.07 0.30
N LEU A 27 -1.18 20.41 0.41
CA LEU A 27 -0.69 21.79 0.32
C LEU A 27 -0.17 22.05 -1.09
N ASP A 28 -0.47 23.23 -1.62
CA ASP A 28 0.26 23.74 -2.79
C ASP A 28 1.65 24.24 -2.40
N ASP A 29 2.53 24.41 -3.39
CA ASP A 29 3.92 24.83 -3.18
C ASP A 29 4.01 26.12 -2.34
N ALA A 30 3.13 27.10 -2.61
CA ALA A 30 3.11 28.36 -1.89
C ALA A 30 2.77 28.17 -0.40
N ALA A 31 1.79 27.31 -0.09
CA ALA A 31 1.42 26.96 1.27
C ALA A 31 2.52 26.16 1.98
N ILE A 32 3.23 25.27 1.27
CA ILE A 32 4.39 24.54 1.81
C ILE A 32 5.49 25.53 2.20
N PHE A 33 5.93 26.39 1.29
CA PHE A 33 7.00 27.36 1.57
C PHE A 33 6.58 28.39 2.62
N SER A 34 5.31 28.79 2.65
CA SER A 34 4.80 29.69 3.69
C SER A 34 4.80 29.04 5.08
N LYS A 35 4.55 27.73 5.18
CA LYS A 35 4.47 27.01 6.46
C LYS A 35 5.82 26.52 6.97
N TYR A 36 6.67 26.01 6.07
CA TYR A 36 7.93 25.33 6.41
C TYR A 36 9.19 26.14 6.03
N GLY A 37 9.04 27.27 5.34
CA GLY A 37 10.14 28.12 4.89
C GLY A 37 10.64 27.75 3.48
N GLU A 38 11.62 28.50 2.98
CA GLU A 38 12.11 28.41 1.58
C GLU A 38 12.62 27.02 1.17
N ASN A 39 13.06 26.20 2.14
CA ASN A 39 13.52 24.83 1.90
C ASN A 39 12.39 23.79 1.88
N GLY A 40 11.13 24.21 2.11
CA GLY A 40 10.00 23.32 2.26
C GLY A 40 10.10 22.44 3.53
N ILE A 41 9.42 21.29 3.52
CA ILE A 41 9.46 20.36 4.64
C ILE A 41 10.81 19.63 4.71
N THR A 42 11.52 19.79 5.83
CA THR A 42 12.83 19.17 6.07
C THR A 42 12.85 18.24 7.28
N GLU A 43 11.77 18.23 8.07
CA GLU A 43 11.61 17.43 9.27
C GLU A 43 10.21 16.82 9.33
N TYR A 44 10.06 15.74 10.10
CA TYR A 44 8.77 15.09 10.27
C TYR A 44 7.78 15.96 11.04
N SER A 45 6.55 16.04 10.55
CA SER A 45 5.42 16.52 11.34
C SER A 45 4.98 15.41 12.29
N LEU A 46 5.06 15.67 13.59
CA LEU A 46 4.74 14.68 14.61
C LEU A 46 3.35 14.89 15.21
N VAL A 47 2.60 13.81 15.36
CA VAL A 47 1.36 13.74 16.14
C VAL A 47 1.64 12.90 17.36
N ASN A 48 1.55 13.49 18.57
CA ASN A 48 1.89 12.82 19.83
C ASN A 48 3.29 12.18 19.83
N GLY A 49 4.27 12.83 19.19
CA GLY A 49 5.65 12.35 19.09
C GLY A 49 5.89 11.29 18.01
N VAL A 50 4.90 10.98 17.17
CA VAL A 50 4.98 9.97 16.11
C VAL A 50 4.85 10.61 14.74
N ALA A 51 5.74 10.24 13.82
CA ALA A 51 5.59 10.54 12.40
C ALA A 51 4.59 9.54 11.81
N GLU A 52 3.38 10.00 11.53
CA GLU A 52 2.30 9.13 11.07
C GLU A 52 2.45 8.79 9.57
N ILE A 53 2.25 7.52 9.24
CA ILE A 53 2.18 7.02 7.87
C ILE A 53 0.78 7.25 7.27
N SER A 54 0.66 7.44 5.96
CA SER A 54 -0.62 7.61 5.26
C SER A 54 -1.24 6.27 4.82
N ASP A 55 -2.35 6.32 4.07
CA ASP A 55 -2.93 5.17 3.39
C ASP A 55 -1.95 4.47 2.45
N ASP A 56 -0.98 5.17 1.87
CA ASP A 56 0.01 4.61 0.97
C ASP A 56 0.85 3.49 1.64
N THR A 57 1.38 3.76 2.84
CA THR A 57 2.09 2.71 3.60
C THR A 57 1.13 1.64 4.11
N GLN A 58 -0.08 2.00 4.55
CA GLN A 58 -1.07 1.01 4.97
C GLN A 58 -1.35 0.02 3.83
N MET A 59 -1.70 0.49 2.64
CA MET A 59 -1.97 -0.34 1.47
C MET A 59 -0.75 -1.14 1.00
N THR A 60 0.46 -0.59 1.17
CA THR A 60 1.71 -1.33 0.94
C THR A 60 1.83 -2.55 1.85
N LEU A 61 1.50 -2.41 3.13
CA LEU A 61 1.51 -3.53 4.08
C LEU A 61 0.48 -4.60 3.69
N PHE A 62 -0.74 -4.19 3.32
CA PHE A 62 -1.77 -5.12 2.87
C PHE A 62 -1.40 -5.83 1.57
N THR A 63 -0.71 -5.17 0.64
CA THR A 63 -0.13 -5.78 -0.56
C THR A 63 0.91 -6.84 -0.21
N ALA A 64 1.85 -6.51 0.68
CA ALA A 64 2.87 -7.46 1.12
C ALA A 64 2.24 -8.70 1.79
N ASN A 65 1.19 -8.51 2.60
CA ASN A 65 0.45 -9.63 3.19
C ASN A 65 -0.24 -10.49 2.12
N ALA A 66 -0.91 -9.89 1.13
CA ALA A 66 -1.57 -10.61 0.05
C ALA A 66 -0.60 -11.52 -0.72
N LEU A 67 0.60 -11.02 -1.02
CA LEU A 67 1.63 -11.77 -1.72
C LEU A 67 2.15 -12.93 -0.85
N LEU A 68 2.33 -12.71 0.45
CA LEU A 68 2.72 -13.75 1.40
C LEU A 68 1.62 -14.83 1.52
N LEU A 69 0.36 -14.42 1.63
CA LEU A 69 -0.80 -15.32 1.71
C LEU A 69 -0.89 -16.22 0.46
N GLY A 70 -0.85 -15.62 -0.73
CA GLY A 70 -0.93 -16.36 -2.00
C GLY A 70 0.22 -17.35 -2.17
N THR A 71 1.45 -16.90 -1.89
CA THR A 71 2.65 -17.75 -1.94
C THR A 71 2.56 -18.91 -0.96
N THR A 72 2.14 -18.63 0.30
CA THR A 72 2.03 -19.65 1.35
C THR A 72 0.98 -20.69 1.00
N ARG A 73 -0.20 -20.28 0.51
CA ARG A 73 -1.25 -21.20 0.05
C ARG A 73 -0.77 -22.08 -1.11
N GLY A 74 -0.08 -21.51 -2.09
CA GLY A 74 0.50 -22.27 -3.18
C GLY A 74 1.52 -23.30 -2.71
N MET A 75 2.42 -22.92 -1.81
CA MET A 75 3.47 -23.82 -1.30
C MET A 75 2.93 -24.92 -0.37
N THR A 76 1.91 -24.62 0.44
CA THR A 76 1.41 -25.55 1.46
C THR A 76 0.27 -26.44 0.98
N ARG A 77 -0.55 -25.98 0.03
CA ARG A 77 -1.75 -26.68 -0.41
C ARG A 77 -1.75 -27.05 -1.90
N GLY A 78 -0.75 -26.61 -2.66
CA GLY A 78 -0.69 -26.84 -4.11
C GLY A 78 -1.76 -26.09 -4.93
N ILE A 79 -2.57 -25.26 -4.27
CA ILE A 79 -3.65 -24.47 -4.86
C ILE A 79 -3.33 -23.01 -4.63
N MET A 80 -3.24 -22.23 -5.72
CA MET A 80 -2.94 -20.81 -5.67
C MET A 80 -3.82 -20.07 -6.69
N GLY A 81 -4.59 -19.08 -6.22
CA GLY A 81 -5.23 -18.10 -7.08
C GLY A 81 -4.23 -17.07 -7.64
N SER A 82 -4.68 -16.14 -8.47
CA SER A 82 -3.79 -15.08 -8.95
C SER A 82 -3.42 -14.10 -7.82
N TYR A 83 -2.22 -13.51 -7.87
CA TYR A 83 -1.84 -12.46 -6.91
C TYR A 83 -2.82 -11.28 -6.88
N PRO A 84 -3.33 -10.77 -8.02
CA PRO A 84 -4.38 -9.74 -8.02
C PRO A 84 -5.61 -10.12 -7.20
N SER A 85 -6.05 -11.39 -7.22
CA SER A 85 -7.18 -11.83 -6.40
C SER A 85 -6.88 -11.74 -4.91
N TYR A 86 -5.68 -12.11 -4.46
CA TYR A 86 -5.29 -11.98 -3.05
C TYR A 86 -5.14 -10.51 -2.64
N ILE A 87 -4.61 -9.66 -3.52
CA ILE A 87 -4.47 -8.22 -3.28
C ILE A 87 -5.87 -7.59 -3.12
N SER A 88 -6.81 -7.89 -4.02
CA SER A 88 -8.20 -7.42 -3.92
C SER A 88 -8.85 -7.85 -2.60
N LEU A 89 -8.65 -9.10 -2.16
CA LEU A 89 -9.17 -9.56 -0.86
C LEU A 89 -8.58 -8.79 0.32
N CYS A 90 -7.26 -8.59 0.35
CA CYS A 90 -6.62 -7.82 1.43
C CYS A 90 -7.01 -6.34 1.38
N TYR A 91 -7.17 -5.74 0.20
CA TYR A 91 -7.62 -4.35 0.06
C TYR A 91 -9.05 -4.15 0.54
N LYS A 92 -9.94 -5.14 0.37
CA LYS A 92 -11.27 -5.09 0.98
C LYS A 92 -11.19 -5.08 2.51
N GLU A 93 -10.29 -5.87 3.10
CA GLU A 93 -10.07 -5.83 4.55
C GLU A 93 -9.43 -4.52 5.02
N TRP A 94 -8.49 -3.94 4.25
CA TRP A 94 -7.98 -2.59 4.51
C TRP A 94 -9.12 -1.56 4.47
N LEU A 95 -9.99 -1.62 3.47
CA LEU A 95 -11.11 -0.70 3.33
C LEU A 95 -12.02 -0.75 4.57
N ARG A 96 -12.25 -1.95 5.13
CA ARG A 96 -13.00 -2.10 6.37
C ARG A 96 -12.35 -1.37 7.54
N THR A 97 -11.02 -1.38 7.66
CA THR A 97 -10.34 -0.61 8.72
C THR A 97 -10.51 0.90 8.57
N GLN A 98 -10.92 1.39 7.39
CA GLN A 98 -11.19 2.82 7.16
C GLN A 98 -12.63 3.25 7.52
N TYR A 99 -13.55 2.29 7.69
CA TYR A 99 -14.97 2.57 7.96
C TYR A 99 -15.48 2.01 9.29
N GLU A 100 -14.91 0.90 9.75
CA GLU A 100 -15.32 0.21 10.97
C GLU A 100 -14.38 0.57 12.13
N GLN A 101 -14.84 0.35 13.36
CA GLN A 101 -14.03 0.57 14.56
C GLN A 101 -13.28 -0.71 14.94
N PHE A 102 -12.08 -0.56 15.47
CA PHE A 102 -11.35 -1.67 16.08
C PHE A 102 -12.03 -2.11 17.40
N PRO A 103 -12.10 -3.41 17.71
CA PRO A 103 -11.70 -4.55 16.88
C PRO A 103 -12.78 -4.94 15.85
N LEU A 104 -12.36 -5.46 14.70
CA LEU A 104 -13.28 -6.13 13.78
C LEU A 104 -13.77 -7.45 14.40
N ASN A 105 -15.07 -7.68 14.36
CA ASN A 105 -15.66 -8.95 14.76
C ASN A 105 -15.63 -9.92 13.57
N GLU A 106 -14.49 -10.56 13.34
CA GLU A 106 -14.28 -11.47 12.20
C GLU A 106 -13.72 -12.81 12.67
N GLU A 107 -14.39 -13.91 12.28
CA GLU A 107 -13.94 -15.27 12.61
C GLU A 107 -12.82 -15.75 11.66
N TYR A 108 -12.80 -15.25 10.41
CA TYR A 108 -11.81 -15.61 9.39
C TYR A 108 -11.34 -14.38 8.61
N SER A 109 -10.03 -14.13 8.65
CA SER A 109 -9.42 -13.02 7.91
C SER A 109 -8.34 -13.48 6.93
N TYR A 110 -8.17 -12.73 5.84
CA TYR A 110 -7.09 -12.91 4.86
C TYR A 110 -5.77 -12.23 5.29
N THR A 111 -5.82 -11.30 6.24
CA THR A 111 -4.66 -10.56 6.73
C THR A 111 -4.61 -10.49 8.24
N TRP A 112 -3.42 -10.66 8.82
CA TRP A 112 -3.25 -10.43 10.25
C TRP A 112 -3.30 -8.93 10.60
N LEU A 113 -3.16 -8.05 9.61
CA LEU A 113 -3.10 -6.61 9.78
C LEU A 113 -4.40 -6.00 10.33
N ILE A 114 -5.55 -6.66 10.18
CA ILE A 114 -6.80 -6.18 10.82
C ILE A 114 -6.74 -6.22 12.35
N ASN A 115 -5.74 -6.88 12.93
CA ASN A 115 -5.52 -6.94 14.37
C ASN A 115 -4.55 -5.86 14.87
N VAL A 116 -4.15 -4.91 14.02
CA VAL A 116 -3.28 -3.79 14.36
C VAL A 116 -4.13 -2.51 14.50
N PRO A 117 -4.41 -2.04 15.73
CA PRO A 117 -5.30 -0.88 15.95
C PRO A 117 -4.88 0.38 15.20
N GLU A 118 -3.57 0.59 15.03
CA GLU A 118 -3.01 1.76 14.35
C GLU A 118 -3.39 1.84 12.86
N LEU A 119 -3.79 0.72 12.24
CA LEU A 119 -4.23 0.67 10.85
C LEU A 119 -5.72 1.01 10.67
N PHE A 120 -6.44 1.31 11.76
CA PHE A 120 -7.82 1.84 11.73
C PHE A 120 -7.85 3.37 11.73
N ALA A 121 -6.68 4.01 11.83
CA ALA A 121 -6.57 5.44 11.67
C ALA A 121 -6.77 5.81 10.19
N ARG A 122 -7.86 6.53 9.91
CA ARG A 122 -8.17 7.05 8.57
C ARG A 122 -7.23 8.20 8.23
N ARG A 123 -6.21 7.92 7.43
CA ARG A 123 -5.12 8.86 7.11
C ARG A 123 -5.06 9.13 5.63
N ALA A 124 -5.99 9.97 5.17
CA ALA A 124 -6.09 10.48 3.79
C ALA A 124 -6.42 9.49 2.65
N PRO A 125 -7.28 8.47 2.83
CA PRO A 125 -7.63 7.60 1.73
C PRO A 125 -8.28 8.37 0.57
N GLY A 126 -7.64 8.35 -0.59
CA GLY A 126 -8.15 9.00 -1.79
C GLY A 126 -9.50 8.40 -2.21
N ASN A 127 -10.52 9.23 -2.46
CA ASN A 127 -11.86 8.75 -2.86
C ASN A 127 -11.82 7.84 -4.09
N THR A 128 -10.90 8.11 -5.03
CA THR A 128 -10.69 7.26 -6.22
C THR A 128 -10.17 5.87 -5.85
N CYS A 129 -9.31 5.76 -4.83
CA CYS A 129 -8.78 4.48 -4.35
C CYS A 129 -9.89 3.65 -3.69
N ILE A 130 -10.67 4.28 -2.81
CA ILE A 130 -11.85 3.69 -2.17
C ILE A 130 -12.82 3.15 -3.22
N SER A 131 -13.24 4.00 -4.17
CA SER A 131 -14.18 3.59 -5.22
C SER A 131 -13.62 2.46 -6.08
N ALA A 132 -12.31 2.42 -6.33
CA ALA A 132 -11.70 1.34 -7.09
C ALA A 132 -11.78 -0.02 -6.36
N ILE A 133 -11.58 -0.02 -5.04
CA ILE A 133 -11.67 -1.22 -4.20
C ILE A 133 -13.12 -1.68 -4.04
N GLU A 134 -14.05 -0.76 -3.84
CA GLU A 134 -15.50 -1.05 -3.77
C GLU A 134 -16.01 -1.72 -5.05
N ASN A 135 -15.51 -1.31 -6.22
CA ASN A 135 -15.82 -1.93 -7.51
C ASN A 135 -15.01 -3.23 -7.76
N GLY A 136 -14.40 -3.79 -6.73
CA GLY A 136 -13.76 -5.09 -6.71
C GLY A 136 -12.27 -5.08 -7.04
N ALA A 137 -11.66 -3.92 -7.25
CA ALA A 137 -10.26 -3.79 -7.69
C ALA A 137 -9.94 -4.67 -8.92
N ASN A 138 -10.94 -4.89 -9.79
CA ASN A 138 -10.89 -5.75 -10.98
C ASN A 138 -10.28 -5.07 -12.23
N GLY A 139 -9.42 -4.08 -12.05
CA GLY A 139 -8.85 -3.32 -13.16
C GLY A 139 -7.89 -4.15 -13.96
N THR A 140 -8.00 -4.07 -15.27
CA THR A 140 -7.00 -4.60 -16.19
C THR A 140 -6.23 -3.43 -16.80
N LEU A 141 -5.06 -3.70 -17.40
CA LEU A 141 -4.34 -2.68 -18.15
C LEU A 141 -5.15 -2.14 -19.35
N GLU A 142 -6.02 -2.98 -19.94
CA GLU A 142 -6.90 -2.57 -21.05
C GLU A 142 -8.11 -1.75 -20.57
N GLU A 143 -8.59 -2.02 -19.34
CA GLU A 143 -9.70 -1.29 -18.70
C GLU A 143 -9.31 -0.86 -17.27
N PRO A 144 -8.50 0.20 -17.14
CA PRO A 144 -8.09 0.70 -15.83
C PRO A 144 -9.30 1.24 -15.07
N ILE A 145 -9.41 0.89 -13.78
CA ILE A 145 -10.54 1.28 -12.92
C ILE A 145 -10.65 2.80 -12.74
N ASN A 146 -9.56 3.53 -12.94
CA ASN A 146 -9.56 4.98 -12.86
C ASN A 146 -8.75 5.63 -13.98
N ARG A 147 -9.06 6.89 -14.27
CA ARG A 147 -8.29 7.78 -15.17
C ARG A 147 -7.35 8.71 -14.39
N SER A 148 -7.10 8.42 -13.12
CA SER A 148 -6.27 9.26 -12.25
C SER A 148 -4.80 8.87 -12.39
N LYS A 149 -3.97 9.82 -12.80
CA LYS A 149 -2.50 9.72 -12.75
C LYS A 149 -1.96 9.91 -11.32
N GLY A 150 -2.71 9.46 -10.30
CA GLY A 150 -2.36 9.62 -8.89
C GLY A 150 -1.22 8.68 -8.46
N CYS A 151 -0.45 9.12 -7.46
CA CYS A 151 0.69 8.43 -6.86
C CYS A 151 0.41 7.00 -6.33
N GLY A 152 -0.85 6.65 -6.07
CA GLY A 152 -1.23 5.29 -5.62
C GLY A 152 -0.82 4.17 -6.60
N GLY A 153 -0.70 4.47 -7.90
CA GLY A 153 -0.13 3.54 -8.88
C GLY A 153 1.38 3.35 -8.72
N ILE A 154 2.12 4.39 -8.31
CA ILE A 154 3.58 4.37 -8.16
C ILE A 154 3.99 3.56 -6.91
N ILE A 155 3.21 3.61 -5.84
CA ILE A 155 3.47 2.84 -4.62
C ILE A 155 3.15 1.35 -4.82
N ALA A 156 2.10 1.06 -5.60
CA ALA A 156 1.86 -0.27 -6.14
C ALA A 156 3.00 -0.71 -7.08
N CYS A 157 3.51 0.15 -7.97
CA CYS A 157 4.67 -0.13 -8.82
C CYS A 157 5.91 -0.47 -8.02
N CYS A 158 6.24 0.29 -6.97
CA CYS A 158 7.37 0.01 -6.10
C CYS A 158 7.17 -1.36 -5.41
N THR A 159 6.01 -1.62 -4.81
CA THR A 159 5.79 -2.89 -4.08
C THR A 159 5.73 -4.12 -5.00
N ASN A 160 5.05 -4.00 -6.14
CA ASN A 160 4.96 -5.08 -7.14
C ASN A 160 6.31 -5.31 -7.83
N ARG A 161 7.04 -4.26 -8.23
CA ARG A 161 8.35 -4.43 -8.88
C ARG A 161 9.39 -5.03 -7.94
N PHE A 162 9.28 -4.77 -6.63
CA PHE A 162 10.21 -5.30 -5.63
C PHE A 162 10.03 -6.80 -5.31
N ILE A 163 8.81 -7.35 -5.36
CA ILE A 163 8.55 -8.73 -4.91
C ILE A 163 8.61 -9.75 -6.05
N PHE A 164 8.24 -9.38 -7.28
CA PHE A 164 8.27 -10.31 -8.42
C PHE A 164 9.68 -10.61 -8.94
N CYS A 165 10.71 -9.89 -8.50
CA CYS A 165 12.10 -10.18 -8.85
C CYS A 165 12.57 -11.57 -8.37
N ARG A 166 11.77 -12.31 -7.57
CA ARG A 166 12.11 -13.60 -6.92
C ARG A 166 11.57 -14.86 -7.58
N ASP A 167 10.58 -14.79 -8.46
CA ASP A 167 10.07 -15.98 -9.14
C ASP A 167 10.59 -16.00 -10.59
N LYS A 168 11.35 -17.03 -10.99
CA LYS A 168 11.76 -17.24 -12.40
C LYS A 168 10.57 -17.56 -13.33
N ARG A 169 9.34 -17.34 -12.85
CA ARG A 169 8.08 -17.61 -13.55
C ARG A 169 7.52 -16.38 -14.26
N TYR A 170 8.07 -15.20 -14.01
CA TYR A 170 7.65 -13.97 -14.69
C TYR A 170 8.88 -13.14 -15.09
N SER A 171 8.93 -12.78 -16.36
CA SER A 171 9.92 -11.89 -16.97
C SER A 171 9.76 -10.46 -16.46
N VAL A 172 10.83 -9.66 -16.53
CA VAL A 172 10.80 -8.24 -16.14
C VAL A 172 9.67 -7.48 -16.88
N SER A 173 9.36 -7.87 -18.11
CA SER A 173 8.25 -7.30 -18.88
C SER A 173 6.86 -7.76 -18.43
N GLU A 174 6.73 -8.86 -17.69
CA GLU A 174 5.47 -9.27 -17.03
C GLU A 174 5.28 -8.53 -15.70
N ILE A 175 6.36 -8.12 -15.05
CA ILE A 175 6.36 -7.32 -13.82
C ILE A 175 6.04 -5.85 -14.13
N ASP A 176 6.61 -5.34 -15.22
CA ASP A 176 6.37 -3.97 -15.72
C ASP A 176 4.95 -3.78 -16.27
N LYS A 177 4.16 -4.85 -16.40
CA LYS A 177 2.73 -4.84 -16.77
C LYS A 177 1.78 -4.86 -15.56
N ILE A 178 2.30 -4.89 -14.33
CA ILE A 178 1.51 -4.93 -13.08
C ILE A 178 1.48 -3.54 -12.42
N GLY A 179 2.01 -2.52 -13.09
CA GLY A 179 2.14 -1.14 -12.62
C GLY A 179 1.56 -0.14 -13.61
#